data_AF-A0A4Q3VG18-F1
#
_entry.id   AF-A0A4Q3VG18-F1
#
_cell.length_a   1.000
_cell.length_b   1.000
_cell.length_c   1.000
_cell.angle_alpha   90.00
_cell.angle_beta   90.00
_cell.angle_gamma   90.00
#
_symmetry.space_group_name_H-M   'P 1'
#
loop_
_entity.id
_entity.type
_entity.pdbx_description
1 polymer ?
#
loop_
_entity_poly.entity_id
_entity_poly.type
_entity_poly.pdbx_seq_one_letter_code
_entity_poly.pdbx_strand_id
1 'polypeptide(L)'
;MPNSKFSVTAKLLVALVALTALAGVAGAQLAPTVPVSTVLLYSAVGAVALFAVVVIWAVIGLTFRQFILRNGGTDTQWFWFSGEPKGLEQLRGKGSRTNASQGTERGF
;
A
#
# COMPACT_ATOMS: atom_id res chain seq x y z
N MET A 1 1.36 -10.63 -28.38
CA MET A 1 0.95 -9.97 -27.11
C MET A 1 2.04 -8.95 -26.76
N PRO A 2 1.78 -7.62 -26.81
CA PRO A 2 2.79 -6.66 -26.41
C PRO A 2 3.10 -6.84 -24.91
N ASN A 3 4.38 -7.00 -24.58
CA ASN A 3 4.84 -7.27 -23.23
C ASN A 3 4.40 -6.14 -22.29
N SER A 4 3.51 -6.44 -21.34
CA SER A 4 2.88 -5.47 -20.43
C SER A 4 3.88 -4.56 -19.72
N LYS A 5 5.06 -5.09 -19.41
CA LYS A 5 6.18 -4.35 -18.81
C LYS A 5 6.64 -3.18 -19.68
N PHE A 6 6.74 -3.38 -20.99
CA PHE A 6 7.19 -2.34 -21.93
C PHE A 6 6.17 -1.21 -22.07
N SER A 7 4.87 -1.55 -22.05
CA SER A 7 3.78 -0.56 -22.08
C SER A 7 3.72 0.27 -20.79
N VAL A 8 3.97 -0.35 -19.63
CA VAL A 8 4.01 0.34 -18.34
C VAL A 8 5.24 1.26 -18.26
N THR A 9 6.42 0.79 -18.67
CA THR A 9 7.64 1.62 -18.69
C THR A 9 7.49 2.82 -19.62
N ALA A 10 6.94 2.63 -20.82
CA ALA A 10 6.67 3.73 -21.76
C ALA A 10 5.69 4.76 -21.18
N LYS A 11 4.60 4.30 -20.55
CA LYS A 11 3.63 5.19 -19.87
C LYS A 11 4.28 5.96 -18.71
N LEU A 12 5.15 5.31 -17.94
CA LEU A 12 5.91 5.95 -16.86
C LEU A 12 6.83 7.04 -17.38
N LEU A 13 7.56 6.79 -18.47
CA LEU A 13 8.41 7.80 -19.09
C LEU A 13 7.61 8.99 -19.60
N VAL A 14 6.49 8.74 -20.30
CA VAL A 14 5.60 9.81 -20.78
C VAL A 14 5.02 10.60 -19.60
N ALA A 15 4.57 9.93 -18.54
CA ALA A 15 4.05 10.60 -17.35
C ALA A 15 5.13 11.45 -16.66
N LEU A 16 6.37 10.96 -16.57
CA LEU A 16 7.49 11.71 -16.00
C LEU A 16 7.81 12.97 -16.82
N VAL A 17 7.89 12.83 -18.15
CA VAL A 17 8.13 13.96 -19.06
C VAL A 17 6.99 14.97 -18.96
N ALA A 18 5.73 14.52 -18.93
CA ALA A 18 4.58 15.39 -18.79
C ALA A 18 4.57 16.14 -17.45
N LEU A 19 4.90 15.47 -16.35
CA LEU A 19 4.96 16.08 -15.02
C LEU A 19 6.09 17.10 -14.89
N THR A 20 7.27 16.80 -15.45
CA THR A 20 8.40 17.74 -15.46
C THR A 20 8.10 18.97 -16.32
N ALA A 21 7.49 18.80 -17.49
CA ALA A 21 7.05 19.90 -18.33
C ALA A 21 5.99 20.75 -17.64
N LEU A 22 5.00 20.12 -16.99
CA LEU A 22 3.94 20.82 -16.25
C LEU A 22 4.52 21.63 -15.08
N ALA A 23 5.43 21.04 -14.30
CA ALA A 23 6.08 21.73 -13.18
C ALA A 23 6.95 22.90 -13.66
N GLY A 24 7.66 22.72 -14.77
CA GLY A 24 8.44 23.79 -15.41
C GLY A 24 7.57 24.95 -15.89
N VAL A 25 6.47 24.66 -16.60
CA VAL A 25 5.54 25.69 -17.09
C VAL A 25 4.83 26.40 -15.93
N ALA A 26 4.32 25.65 -14.96
CA ALA A 26 3.65 26.23 -13.79
C ALA A 26 4.60 27.11 -12.96
N GLY A 27 5.83 26.65 -12.73
CA GLY A 27 6.81 27.43 -11.97
C GLY A 27 7.31 28.66 -12.72
N ALA A 28 7.46 28.58 -14.05
CA ALA A 28 7.79 29.73 -14.87
C ALA A 28 6.68 30.80 -14.86
N GLN A 29 5.41 30.40 -14.72
CA GLN A 29 4.28 31.34 -14.59
C GLN A 29 4.10 31.89 -13.17
N LEU A 30 4.41 31.10 -12.14
CA LEU A 30 4.30 31.52 -10.74
C LEU A 30 5.37 32.53 -10.33
N ALA A 31 6.58 32.47 -10.90
CA ALA A 31 7.66 33.36 -10.54
C ALA A 31 8.61 33.65 -11.74
N PRO A 32 8.24 34.59 -12.64
CA PRO A 32 8.97 34.86 -13.87
C PRO A 32 10.39 35.42 -13.67
N THR A 33 10.73 35.87 -12.46
CA THR A 33 12.05 36.38 -12.09
C THR A 33 13.00 35.30 -11.55
N VAL A 34 12.51 34.08 -11.32
CA VAL A 34 13.29 33.02 -10.66
C VAL A 34 13.89 32.09 -11.72
N PRO A 35 15.19 31.73 -11.62
CA PRO A 35 15.82 30.81 -12.56
C PRO A 35 15.09 29.47 -12.64
N VAL A 36 14.92 28.95 -13.86
CA VAL A 36 14.25 27.66 -14.13
C VAL A 36 14.91 26.50 -13.38
N SER A 37 16.23 26.56 -13.15
CA SER A 37 16.97 25.58 -12.34
C SER A 37 16.47 25.50 -10.91
N THR A 38 16.13 26.64 -10.29
CA THR A 38 15.61 26.71 -8.93
C THR A 38 14.20 26.13 -8.86
N VAL A 39 13.37 26.43 -9.85
CA VAL A 39 12.03 25.85 -10.00
C VAL A 39 12.08 24.33 -10.14
N LEU A 40 13.00 23.82 -10.97
CA LEU A 40 13.22 22.38 -11.15
C LEU A 40 13.73 21.72 -9.86
N LEU A 41 14.66 22.37 -9.15
CA LEU A 41 15.18 21.88 -7.87
C LEU A 41 14.06 21.76 -6.84
N TYR A 42 13.27 22.82 -6.64
CA TYR A 42 12.14 22.79 -5.70
C TYR A 42 11.06 21.79 -6.11
N SER A 43 10.80 21.64 -7.41
CA SER A 43 9.87 20.62 -7.91
C SER A 43 10.37 19.21 -7.64
N ALA A 44 11.68 18.96 -7.82
CA ALA A 44 12.29 17.67 -7.50
C ALA A 44 12.23 17.38 -5.99
N VAL A 45 12.55 18.37 -5.14
CA VAL A 45 12.43 18.24 -3.68
C VAL A 45 10.97 17.98 -3.29
N GLY A 46 10.02 18.71 -3.86
CA GLY A 46 8.60 18.50 -3.64
C GLY A 46 8.14 17.11 -4.07
N ALA A 47 8.61 16.61 -5.21
CA ALA A 47 8.30 15.26 -5.68
C ALA A 47 8.87 14.18 -4.74
N VAL A 48 10.10 14.35 -4.24
CA VAL A 48 10.71 13.44 -3.25
C VAL A 48 9.92 13.47 -1.93
N ALA A 49 9.53 14.65 -1.45
CA ALA A 49 8.73 14.78 -0.24
C ALA A 49 7.37 14.10 -0.40
N LEU A 50 6.69 14.30 -1.53
CA LEU A 50 5.41 13.67 -1.83
C LEU A 50 5.55 12.15 -1.93
N PHE A 51 6.60 11.67 -2.60
CA PHE A 51 6.92 10.25 -2.67
C PHE A 51 7.13 9.65 -1.27
N ALA A 52 7.89 10.33 -0.40
CA ALA A 52 8.09 9.90 0.98
C ALA A 52 6.77 9.81 1.74
N VAL A 53 5.89 10.80 1.61
CA VAL A 53 4.54 10.77 2.22
C VAL A 53 3.74 9.56 1.74
N VAL A 54 3.74 9.27 0.44
CA VAL A 54 3.03 8.11 -0.13
C VAL A 54 3.59 6.80 0.41
N VAL A 55 4.92 6.68 0.50
CA VAL A 55 5.58 5.49 1.06
C VAL A 55 5.23 5.31 2.53
N ILE A 56 5.31 6.36 3.34
CA ILE A 56 4.94 6.33 4.76
C ILE A 56 3.48 5.90 4.90
N TRP A 57 2.59 6.49 4.11
CA TRP A 57 1.16 6.14 4.11
C TRP A 57 0.92 4.68 3.74
N ALA A 58 1.60 4.19 2.70
CA ALA A 58 1.54 2.79 2.29
C ALA A 58 2.02 1.85 3.40
N VAL A 59 3.14 2.18 4.05
CA VAL A 59 3.69 1.41 5.17
C VAL A 59 2.73 1.38 6.36
N ILE A 60 2.12 2.51 6.72
CA ILE A 60 1.11 2.59 7.78
C ILE A 60 -0.08 1.69 7.43
N GLY A 61 -0.61 1.81 6.20
CA GLY A 61 -1.72 0.98 5.74
C GLY A 61 -1.39 -0.52 5.77
N LEU A 62 -0.18 -0.90 5.34
CA LEU A 62 0.28 -2.29 5.36
C LEU A 62 0.41 -2.79 6.79
N THR A 63 1.02 -1.99 7.67
CA THR A 63 1.22 -2.31 9.09
C THR A 63 -0.11 -2.49 9.80
N PHE A 64 -1.08 -1.61 9.54
CA PHE A 64 -2.42 -1.71 10.11
C PHE A 64 -3.16 -2.97 9.63
N ARG A 65 -3.08 -3.31 8.34
CA ARG A 65 -3.64 -4.56 7.81
C ARG A 65 -2.98 -5.79 8.43
N GLN A 66 -1.65 -5.79 8.55
CA GLN A 66 -0.89 -6.85 9.22
C GLN A 66 -1.27 -6.96 10.70
N PHE A 67 -1.51 -5.84 11.38
CA PHE A 67 -1.99 -5.82 12.75
C PHE A 67 -3.39 -6.43 12.87
N ILE A 68 -4.32 -6.08 11.98
CA ILE A 68 -5.66 -6.67 11.93
C ILE A 68 -5.57 -8.19 11.73
N LEU A 69 -4.77 -8.64 10.76
CA LEU A 69 -4.55 -10.06 10.48
C LEU A 69 -3.98 -10.80 11.69
N ARG A 70 -3.04 -10.19 12.42
CA ARG A 70 -2.42 -10.81 13.60
C ARG A 70 -3.35 -10.91 14.81
N ASN A 71 -4.38 -10.07 14.88
CA ASN A 71 -5.42 -10.14 15.90
C ASN A 71 -6.64 -10.98 15.46
N GLY A 72 -6.53 -11.74 14.37
CA GLY A 72 -7.58 -12.63 13.88
C GLY A 72 -8.64 -11.94 13.02
N GLY A 73 -8.45 -10.68 12.65
CA GLY A 73 -9.27 -10.02 11.63
C GLY A 73 -9.00 -10.63 10.25
N THR A 74 -10.05 -10.71 9.42
CA THR A 74 -9.97 -11.27 8.07
C THR A 74 -9.82 -10.13 7.04
N ASP A 75 -8.90 -10.27 6.08
CA ASP A 75 -8.77 -9.32 4.97
C ASP A 75 -10.05 -9.34 4.12
N THR A 76 -10.55 -8.19 3.67
CA THR A 76 -11.73 -8.14 2.78
C THR A 76 -11.46 -8.79 1.42
N GLN A 77 -10.21 -8.95 0.99
CA GLN A 77 -9.86 -9.76 -0.18
C GLN A 77 -10.26 -11.23 -0.01
N TRP A 78 -10.41 -11.71 1.23
CA TRP A 78 -10.78 -13.09 1.53
C TRP A 78 -12.24 -13.43 1.18
N PHE A 79 -13.10 -12.43 0.97
CA PHE A 79 -14.46 -12.65 0.45
C PHE A 79 -14.47 -13.23 -0.97
N TRP A 80 -13.37 -13.16 -1.71
CA TRP A 80 -13.24 -13.68 -3.07
C TRP A 80 -12.53 -15.04 -3.16
N PHE A 81 -12.11 -15.62 -2.03
CA PHE A 81 -11.51 -16.95 -1.99
C PHE A 81 -12.46 -17.94 -1.31
N SER A 82 -12.57 -19.15 -1.87
CA SER A 82 -13.48 -20.20 -1.38
C SER A 82 -13.01 -20.93 -0.11
N GLY A 83 -11.82 -20.61 0.40
CA GLY A 83 -11.23 -21.22 1.60
C GLY A 83 -11.41 -20.35 2.85
N GLU A 84 -11.26 -20.91 4.04
CA GLU A 84 -11.35 -20.15 5.29
C GLU A 84 -10.09 -19.33 5.58
N PRO A 85 -10.22 -18.12 6.16
CA PRO A 85 -9.08 -17.30 6.53
C PRO A 85 -8.35 -17.91 7.72
N LYS A 86 -7.01 -17.82 7.70
CA LYS A 86 -6.12 -18.38 8.75
C LYS A 86 -6.52 -17.97 10.18
N GLY A 87 -7.12 -16.79 10.36
CA GLY A 87 -7.63 -16.34 11.67
C GLY A 87 -8.78 -17.21 12.19
N LEU A 88 -9.71 -17.62 11.32
CA LEU A 88 -10.83 -18.49 11.68
C LEU A 88 -10.39 -19.92 11.96
N GLU A 89 -9.41 -20.44 11.21
CA GLU A 89 -8.81 -21.75 11.50
C GLU A 89 -8.19 -21.81 12.90
N GLN A 90 -7.47 -20.76 13.30
CA GLN A 90 -6.86 -20.67 14.64
C GLN A 90 -7.91 -20.60 15.76
N LEU A 91 -9.01 -19.85 15.56
CA LEU A 91 -10.10 -19.78 16.53
C LEU A 91 -10.81 -21.14 16.68
N ARG A 92 -11.04 -21.86 15.58
CA ARG A 92 -11.58 -23.22 15.62
C ARG A 92 -10.65 -24.17 16.37
N GLY A 93 -9.36 -24.13 16.07
CA GLY A 93 -8.36 -24.95 16.74
C GLY A 93 -8.22 -24.65 18.24
N LYS A 94 -8.49 -23.42 18.69
CA LYS A 94 -8.57 -23.10 20.13
C LYS A 94 -9.87 -23.62 20.76
N GLY A 95 -11.01 -23.38 20.14
CA GLY A 95 -12.31 -23.84 20.64
C GLY A 95 -12.39 -25.37 20.80
N SER A 96 -11.89 -26.13 19.82
CA SER A 96 -11.83 -27.59 19.89
C SER A 96 -10.93 -28.11 21.02
N ARG A 97 -9.82 -27.43 21.31
CA ARG A 97 -8.92 -27.79 22.43
C ARG A 97 -9.55 -27.50 23.78
N THR A 98 -10.21 -26.35 23.94
CA THR A 98 -10.92 -25.98 25.18
C THR A 98 -12.07 -26.94 25.50
N ASN A 99 -12.84 -27.35 24.48
CA ASN A 99 -13.93 -28.31 24.65
C ASN A 99 -13.42 -29.72 25.01
N ALA A 100 -12.27 -30.14 24.46
CA ALA A 100 -11.64 -31.42 24.80
C ALA A 100 -11.15 -31.46 26.25
N SER A 101 -10.58 -30.37 26.76
CA SER A 101 -10.18 -30.27 28.18
C SER A 101 -11.37 -30.29 29.14
N GLN A 102 -12.48 -29.60 28.81
CA GLN A 102 -13.68 -29.61 29.67
C GLN A 102 -14.44 -30.94 29.67
N GLY A 103 -14.43 -31.69 28.56
CA GLY A 103 -15.06 -33.02 28.51
C GLY A 103 -14.34 -34.06 29.37
N THR A 104 -13.04 -33.86 29.62
CA THR A 104 -12.21 -34.77 30.43
C THR A 104 -12.40 -34.52 31.93
N GLU A 105 -12.65 -33.27 32.37
CA GLU A 105 -12.93 -32.94 33.78
C GLU A 105 -14.36 -33.29 34.25
N ARG A 106 -15.34 -33.38 33.34
CA ARG A 106 -16.72 -33.76 33.70
C ARG A 106 -17.00 -35.27 33.64
N GLY A 107 -15.97 -36.09 33.42
CA GLY A 107 -16.07 -37.53 33.20
C GLY A 107 -15.67 -38.41 34.39
N PHE A 108 -15.56 -37.85 35.61
CA PHE A 108 -15.33 -38.60 36.85
C PHE A 108 -16.39 -38.28 37.90
#